data_AF-A0A409WEA9-F1
#
_entry.id   AF-A0A409WEA9-F1
#
_cell.length_a   1.000
_cell.length_b   1.000
_cell.length_c   1.000
_cell.angle_alpha   90.00
_cell.angle_beta   90.00
_cell.angle_gamma   90.00
#
_symmetry.space_group_name_H-M   'P 1'
#
loop_
_entity.id
_entity.type
_entity.pdbx_description
1 polymer ?
#
loop_
_entity_poly.entity_id
_entity_poly.type
_entity_poly.pdbx_seq_one_letter_code
_entity_poly.pdbx_strand_id
1 'polypeptide(L)'
;MSTFLFPTPSLPKSALTPSHFPGVSPESTSALQKVLKDNHTRWHIFFNEKRFHNHAAHRAIAAWTLGADAYTVESAYERDCDYEKPAFESPGRITTENFSDHLGDERYYNAYKDFFTAYVKDKGVATSIEDYILSPEANLGFEANLSKGKQPHMLSRFLNGVLHPLIHTGYGAEFTLPGMVVEGEMVTPESKARFLI
;
A
#
# COMPACT_ATOMS: atom_id res chain seq x y z
N MET A 1 9.72 -0.75 -16.49
CA MET A 1 8.93 -1.07 -15.28
C MET A 1 7.48 -1.27 -15.69
N SER A 2 6.81 -2.30 -15.18
CA SER A 2 5.43 -2.62 -15.56
C SER A 2 4.47 -1.47 -15.22
N THR A 3 3.59 -1.10 -16.15
CA THR A 3 2.49 -0.14 -15.92
C THR A 3 1.38 -0.71 -15.05
N PHE A 4 1.42 -2.01 -14.73
CA PHE A 4 0.38 -2.72 -13.99
C PHE A 4 0.05 -2.09 -12.63
N LEU A 5 1.07 -1.74 -11.84
CA LEU A 5 0.84 -1.21 -10.48
C LEU A 5 0.30 0.22 -10.50
N PHE A 6 0.73 1.03 -11.46
CA PHE A 6 0.36 2.43 -11.57
C PHE A 6 -0.06 2.75 -13.01
N PRO A 7 -1.23 2.24 -13.45
CA PRO A 7 -1.82 2.60 -14.73
C PRO A 7 -2.31 4.05 -14.68
N THR A 8 -2.92 4.54 -15.77
CA THR A 8 -3.61 5.83 -15.73
C THR A 8 -4.75 5.74 -14.71
N PRO A 9 -4.81 6.62 -13.69
CA PRO A 9 -5.89 6.62 -12.72
C PRO A 9 -7.27 6.66 -13.39
N SER A 10 -8.20 5.84 -12.92
CA SER A 10 -9.56 5.82 -13.46
C SER A 10 -10.32 7.10 -13.14
N LEU A 11 -11.26 7.48 -14.02
CA LEU A 11 -12.25 8.51 -13.72
C LEU A 11 -13.23 8.02 -12.64
N PRO A 12 -13.90 8.95 -11.93
CA PRO A 12 -14.95 8.61 -10.98
C PRO A 12 -16.00 7.66 -11.60
N LYS A 13 -16.20 6.50 -10.98
CA LYS A 13 -17.09 5.45 -11.50
C LYS A 13 -18.57 5.68 -11.17
N SER A 14 -18.87 6.65 -10.30
CA SER A 14 -20.22 6.98 -9.84
C SER A 14 -20.38 8.49 -9.76
N ALA A 15 -21.60 8.99 -10.00
CA ALA A 15 -21.96 10.39 -9.79
C ALA A 15 -21.90 10.81 -8.31
N LEU A 16 -21.86 9.83 -7.38
CA LEU A 16 -21.68 10.07 -5.95
C LEU A 16 -20.20 10.21 -5.54
N THR A 17 -19.28 9.83 -6.42
CA THR A 17 -17.84 9.97 -6.18
C THR A 17 -17.42 11.41 -6.48
N PRO A 18 -16.62 12.05 -5.61
CA PRO A 18 -16.08 13.38 -5.89
C PRO A 18 -15.42 13.43 -7.28
N SER A 19 -15.77 14.45 -8.06
CA SER A 19 -15.10 14.69 -9.34
C SER A 19 -13.69 15.22 -9.11
N HIS A 20 -12.78 14.91 -10.03
CA HIS A 20 -11.47 15.56 -10.02
C HIS A 20 -11.66 17.05 -10.30
N PHE A 21 -10.86 17.88 -9.65
CA PHE A 21 -10.90 19.31 -9.87
C PHE A 21 -10.33 19.64 -11.26
N PRO A 22 -10.74 20.78 -11.86
CA PRO A 22 -10.11 21.26 -13.08
C PRO A 22 -8.59 21.41 -12.89
N GLY A 23 -7.80 21.00 -13.90
CA GLY A 23 -6.33 21.11 -13.87
C GLY A 23 -5.59 19.80 -14.13
N VAL A 24 -6.26 18.65 -13.99
CA VAL A 24 -5.71 17.35 -14.41
C VAL A 24 -5.43 17.35 -15.92
N SER A 25 -4.21 16.97 -16.30
CA SER A 25 -3.76 16.87 -17.69
C SER A 25 -2.98 15.57 -17.94
N PRO A 26 -2.71 15.19 -19.21
CA PRO A 26 -1.82 14.07 -19.52
C PRO A 26 -0.43 14.23 -18.90
N GLU A 27 0.09 15.46 -18.83
CA GLU A 27 1.38 15.79 -18.24
C GLU A 27 1.37 15.59 -16.72
N SER A 28 0.38 16.13 -16.01
CA SER A 28 0.28 15.94 -14.55
C SER A 28 0.00 14.49 -14.17
N THR A 29 -0.72 13.75 -15.01
CA THR A 29 -0.95 12.31 -14.85
C THR A 29 0.34 11.51 -15.05
N SER A 30 1.15 11.87 -16.04
CA SER A 30 2.46 11.22 -16.26
C SER A 30 3.41 11.49 -15.10
N ALA A 31 3.41 12.71 -14.56
CA ALA A 31 4.15 13.07 -13.35
C ALA A 31 3.70 12.23 -12.14
N LEU A 32 2.38 12.12 -11.91
CA LEU A 32 1.84 11.26 -10.85
C LEU A 32 2.33 9.81 -10.98
N GLN A 33 2.21 9.22 -12.17
CA GLN A 33 2.67 7.85 -12.40
C GLN A 33 4.17 7.68 -12.15
N LYS A 34 4.98 8.69 -12.51
CA LYS A 34 6.42 8.70 -12.27
C LYS A 34 6.71 8.69 -10.77
N VAL A 35 6.14 9.61 -10.01
CA VAL A 35 6.41 9.71 -8.56
C VAL A 35 5.90 8.50 -7.78
N LEU A 36 4.75 7.92 -8.16
CA LEU A 36 4.24 6.71 -7.52
C LEU A 36 5.16 5.49 -7.76
N LYS A 37 5.64 5.31 -9.00
CA LYS A 37 6.60 4.23 -9.33
C LYS A 37 7.91 4.40 -8.59
N ASP A 38 8.40 5.63 -8.53
CA ASP A 38 9.65 5.97 -7.84
C ASP A 38 9.51 5.69 -6.34
N ASN A 39 8.42 6.14 -5.72
CA ASN A 39 8.10 5.90 -4.32
C ASN A 39 8.08 4.42 -3.97
N HIS A 40 7.29 3.65 -4.73
CA HIS A 40 7.14 2.21 -4.54
C HIS A 40 8.46 1.43 -4.64
N THR A 41 9.39 1.94 -5.44
CA THR A 41 10.69 1.30 -5.67
C THR A 41 11.72 1.70 -4.62
N ARG A 42 11.85 3.00 -4.35
CA ARG A 42 12.97 3.57 -3.59
C ARG A 42 12.75 3.62 -2.09
N TRP A 43 11.50 3.71 -1.64
CA TRP A 43 11.20 4.05 -0.25
C TRP A 43 10.49 2.92 0.48
N HIS A 44 10.71 2.88 1.78
CA HIS A 44 9.94 2.08 2.71
C HIS A 44 8.56 2.71 2.94
N ILE A 45 7.60 1.93 3.41
CA ILE A 45 6.28 2.44 3.82
C ILE A 45 6.33 3.26 5.11
N PHE A 46 7.48 3.29 5.80
CA PHE A 46 7.73 4.11 6.98
C PHE A 46 8.91 5.02 6.70
N PHE A 47 8.86 6.29 7.07
CA PHE A 47 9.99 7.20 6.89
C PHE A 47 10.98 7.19 8.06
N ASN A 48 10.71 6.46 9.14
CA ASN A 48 11.62 6.36 10.30
C ASN A 48 11.45 5.07 11.11
N GLU A 49 12.37 4.85 12.06
CA GLU A 49 12.35 3.72 13.00
C GLU A 49 11.23 3.80 14.07
N LYS A 50 10.51 4.93 14.14
CA LYS A 50 9.31 5.09 15.00
C LYS A 50 8.04 4.63 14.29
N ARG A 51 8.14 4.11 13.05
CA ARG A 51 7.04 3.62 12.23
C ARG A 51 6.02 4.70 11.87
N PHE A 52 6.50 5.91 11.61
CA PHE A 52 5.67 6.93 10.96
C PHE A 52 5.60 6.65 9.46
N HIS A 53 4.39 6.72 8.90
CA HIS A 53 4.11 6.28 7.55
C HIS A 53 4.62 7.26 6.51
N ASN A 54 5.16 6.73 5.42
CA ASN A 54 5.44 7.46 4.20
C ASN A 54 4.10 7.98 3.63
N HIS A 55 4.01 9.30 3.46
CA HIS A 55 2.78 9.95 2.99
C HIS A 55 2.85 10.34 1.50
N ALA A 56 3.99 10.14 0.84
CA ALA A 56 4.29 10.67 -0.48
C ALA A 56 3.26 10.23 -1.52
N ALA A 57 2.90 8.94 -1.53
CA ALA A 57 1.98 8.38 -2.51
C ALA A 57 0.56 8.98 -2.42
N HIS A 58 -0.06 8.93 -1.25
CA HIS A 58 -1.42 9.46 -1.08
C HIS A 58 -1.46 10.99 -1.14
N ARG A 59 -0.38 11.69 -0.74
CA ARG A 59 -0.26 13.14 -0.94
C ARG A 59 -0.19 13.51 -2.42
N ALA A 60 0.59 12.78 -3.22
CA ALA A 60 0.69 13.00 -4.66
C ALA A 60 -0.65 12.76 -5.36
N ILE A 61 -1.38 11.69 -5.00
CA ILE A 61 -2.73 11.43 -5.54
C ILE A 61 -3.68 12.55 -5.14
N ALA A 62 -3.69 12.98 -3.88
CA ALA A 62 -4.54 14.08 -3.42
C ALA A 62 -4.24 15.41 -4.14
N ALA A 63 -2.97 15.74 -4.36
CA ALA A 63 -2.60 16.93 -5.12
C ALA A 63 -3.10 16.84 -6.57
N TRP A 64 -2.89 15.70 -7.22
CA TRP A 64 -3.35 15.46 -8.58
C TRP A 64 -4.88 15.53 -8.70
N THR A 65 -5.65 14.92 -7.79
CA THR A 65 -7.12 14.99 -7.80
C THR A 65 -7.65 16.40 -7.57
N LEU A 66 -6.91 17.24 -6.85
CA LEU A 66 -7.19 18.66 -6.66
C LEU A 66 -6.74 19.56 -7.83
N GLY A 67 -6.25 18.97 -8.92
CA GLY A 67 -5.92 19.70 -10.16
C GLY A 67 -4.50 20.24 -10.21
N ALA A 68 -3.58 19.73 -9.38
CA ALA A 68 -2.17 20.12 -9.44
C ALA A 68 -1.54 19.80 -10.81
N ASP A 69 -0.70 20.72 -11.28
CA ASP A 69 0.12 20.51 -12.49
C ASP A 69 1.30 19.56 -12.22
N ALA A 70 1.99 19.17 -13.30
CA ALA A 70 3.13 18.24 -13.21
C ALA A 70 4.23 18.76 -12.26
N TYR A 71 4.55 20.05 -12.34
CA TYR A 71 5.58 20.67 -11.50
C TYR A 71 5.23 20.61 -10.02
N THR A 72 3.98 20.89 -9.67
CA THR A 72 3.49 20.85 -8.28
C THR A 72 3.53 19.43 -7.73
N VAL A 73 3.13 18.43 -8.53
CA VAL A 73 3.19 17.01 -8.13
C VAL A 73 4.64 16.57 -7.89
N GLU A 74 5.55 16.87 -8.82
CA GLU A 74 6.96 16.47 -8.69
C GLU A 74 7.67 17.20 -7.55
N SER A 75 7.49 18.51 -7.41
CA SER A 75 8.14 19.30 -6.35
C SER A 75 7.63 18.96 -4.94
N ALA A 76 6.36 18.57 -4.80
CA ALA A 76 5.85 18.04 -3.53
C ALA A 76 6.52 16.71 -3.18
N TYR A 77 6.66 15.81 -4.16
CA TYR A 77 7.31 14.52 -3.98
C TYR A 77 8.81 14.65 -3.64
N GLU A 78 9.52 15.57 -4.29
CA GLU A 78 10.93 15.85 -3.98
C GLU A 78 11.13 16.23 -2.52
N ARG A 79 10.25 17.06 -1.95
CA ARG A 79 10.30 17.43 -0.52
C ARG A 79 10.02 16.26 0.41
N ASP A 80 9.17 15.33 -0.01
CA ASP A 80 8.89 14.13 0.77
C ASP A 80 10.13 13.23 0.85
N CYS A 81 10.83 13.07 -0.28
CA CYS A 81 12.03 12.25 -0.38
C CYS A 81 13.17 12.63 0.58
N ASP A 82 13.22 13.87 1.06
CA ASP A 82 14.31 14.39 1.92
C ASP A 82 14.44 13.63 3.27
N TYR A 83 13.38 12.96 3.71
CA TYR A 83 13.34 12.27 4.99
C TYR A 83 12.81 10.82 4.89
N GLU A 84 12.57 10.31 3.69
CA GLU A 84 12.08 8.95 3.48
C GLU A 84 13.16 7.90 3.81
N LYS A 85 12.74 6.78 4.40
CA LYS A 85 13.63 5.64 4.67
C LYS A 85 13.82 4.85 3.37
N PRO A 86 15.06 4.59 2.93
CA PRO A 86 15.30 3.78 1.74
C PRO A 86 14.73 2.36 1.87
N ALA A 87 14.25 1.83 0.74
CA ALA A 87 13.99 0.41 0.56
C ALA A 87 15.30 -0.41 0.74
N PHE A 88 15.18 -1.66 1.19
CA PHE A 88 16.33 -2.52 1.51
C PHE A 88 16.06 -4.00 1.18
N GLU A 89 17.07 -4.83 1.06
CA GLU A 89 16.86 -6.26 0.79
C GLU A 89 16.41 -7.02 2.05
N SER A 90 15.28 -7.72 1.95
CA SER A 90 14.77 -8.54 3.06
C SER A 90 15.62 -9.81 3.27
N PRO A 91 15.72 -10.34 4.51
CA PRO A 91 16.53 -11.52 4.82
C PRO A 91 16.11 -12.81 4.11
N GLY A 92 14.88 -12.87 3.60
CA GLY A 92 14.33 -14.00 2.89
C GLY A 92 13.03 -13.62 2.18
N ARG A 93 12.46 -14.59 1.45
CA ARG A 93 11.22 -14.40 0.69
C ARG A 93 9.98 -14.77 1.51
N ILE A 94 8.88 -14.07 1.26
CA ILE A 94 7.55 -14.49 1.70
C ILE A 94 6.89 -15.34 0.61
N THR A 95 6.26 -16.42 1.04
CA THR A 95 5.45 -17.36 0.25
C THR A 95 4.14 -17.61 0.96
N THR A 96 3.24 -18.35 0.32
CA THR A 96 1.97 -18.78 0.90
C THR A 96 2.17 -19.62 2.16
N GLU A 97 3.23 -20.41 2.24
CA GLU A 97 3.50 -21.32 3.35
C GLU A 97 4.05 -20.61 4.58
N ASN A 98 4.84 -19.54 4.40
CA ASN A 98 5.49 -18.80 5.50
C ASN A 98 4.89 -17.41 5.73
N PHE A 99 3.77 -17.09 5.09
CA PHE A 99 3.13 -15.78 5.14
C PHE A 99 2.95 -15.24 6.56
N SER A 100 2.61 -16.11 7.51
CA SER A 100 2.32 -15.72 8.89
C SER A 100 3.57 -15.64 9.79
N ASP A 101 4.72 -16.13 9.35
CA ASP A 101 5.91 -16.31 10.20
C ASP A 101 6.61 -14.99 10.55
N HIS A 102 6.46 -13.98 9.68
CA HIS A 102 7.19 -12.71 9.76
C HIS A 102 6.27 -11.49 9.95
N LEU A 103 5.02 -11.71 10.38
CA LEU A 103 4.07 -10.61 10.64
C LEU A 103 4.57 -9.72 11.79
N GLY A 104 4.82 -8.46 11.49
CA GLY A 104 5.27 -7.42 12.41
C GLY A 104 6.78 -7.20 12.37
N ASP A 105 7.49 -8.02 11.61
CA ASP A 105 8.93 -7.93 11.37
C ASP A 105 9.20 -7.05 10.14
N GLU A 106 9.50 -5.78 10.39
CA GLU A 106 9.79 -4.78 9.36
C GLU A 106 10.94 -5.19 8.43
N ARG A 107 11.84 -6.09 8.86
CA ARG A 107 12.92 -6.60 7.99
C ARG A 107 12.38 -7.36 6.77
N TYR A 108 11.14 -7.84 6.83
CA TYR A 108 10.47 -8.55 5.74
C TYR A 108 9.58 -7.63 4.89
N TYR A 109 9.60 -6.32 5.09
CA TYR A 109 8.84 -5.34 4.31
C TYR A 109 8.87 -5.60 2.81
N ASN A 110 10.07 -5.57 2.22
CA ASN A 110 10.22 -5.73 0.77
C ASN A 110 9.87 -7.15 0.30
N ALA A 111 10.05 -8.16 1.15
CA ALA A 111 9.59 -9.51 0.83
C ALA A 111 8.05 -9.61 0.78
N TYR A 112 7.32 -8.93 1.68
CA TYR A 112 5.86 -8.80 1.57
C TYR A 112 5.45 -7.95 0.35
N LYS A 113 6.19 -6.89 0.03
CA LYS A 113 5.99 -6.09 -1.20
C LYS A 113 6.00 -6.97 -2.44
N ASP A 114 7.06 -7.77 -2.58
CA ASP A 114 7.24 -8.65 -3.73
C ASP A 114 6.17 -9.74 -3.77
N PHE A 115 5.81 -10.29 -2.62
CA PHE A 115 4.74 -11.28 -2.48
C PHE A 115 3.39 -10.73 -2.95
N PHE A 116 2.94 -9.61 -2.39
CA PHE A 116 1.65 -9.00 -2.75
C PHE A 116 1.65 -8.47 -4.19
N THR A 117 2.76 -7.92 -4.66
CA THR A 117 2.91 -7.52 -6.08
C THR A 117 2.71 -8.70 -7.01
N ALA A 118 3.32 -9.85 -6.72
CA ALA A 118 3.15 -11.06 -7.51
C ALA A 118 1.72 -11.61 -7.41
N TYR A 119 1.16 -11.65 -6.20
CA TYR A 119 -0.18 -12.19 -5.95
C TYR A 119 -1.27 -11.35 -6.62
N VAL A 120 -1.25 -10.04 -6.45
CA VAL A 120 -2.19 -9.10 -7.07
C VAL A 120 -2.06 -9.14 -8.60
N LYS A 121 -0.85 -9.35 -9.14
CA LYS A 121 -0.65 -9.51 -10.58
C LYS A 121 -1.26 -10.80 -11.14
N ASP A 122 -1.21 -11.89 -10.39
CA ASP A 122 -1.72 -13.20 -10.82
C ASP A 122 -3.22 -13.37 -10.56
N LYS A 123 -3.70 -12.99 -9.38
CA LYS A 123 -5.08 -13.22 -8.89
C LYS A 123 -5.97 -11.99 -8.93
N GLY A 124 -5.38 -10.79 -8.98
CA GLY A 124 -6.10 -9.54 -8.90
C GLY A 124 -6.29 -9.01 -7.48
N VAL A 125 -6.67 -7.73 -7.40
CA VAL A 125 -6.84 -6.97 -6.16
C VAL A 125 -7.90 -7.59 -5.23
N ALA A 126 -9.07 -7.93 -5.76
CA ALA A 126 -10.19 -8.41 -4.94
C ALA A 126 -9.83 -9.72 -4.22
N THR A 127 -9.31 -10.69 -4.96
CA THR A 127 -8.87 -11.98 -4.43
C THR A 127 -7.74 -11.83 -3.42
N SER A 128 -6.79 -10.91 -3.63
CA SER A 128 -5.72 -10.64 -2.65
C SER A 128 -6.26 -10.18 -1.30
N ILE A 129 -7.22 -9.25 -1.30
CA ILE A 129 -7.88 -8.75 -0.08
C ILE A 129 -8.70 -9.85 0.59
N GLU A 130 -9.48 -10.60 -0.19
CA GLU A 130 -10.27 -11.72 0.32
C GLU A 130 -9.37 -12.76 1.00
N ASP A 131 -8.30 -13.18 0.34
CA ASP A 131 -7.44 -14.26 0.81
C ASP A 131 -6.55 -13.86 1.99
N TYR A 132 -5.95 -12.66 1.97
CA TYR A 132 -4.93 -12.26 2.96
C TYR A 132 -5.38 -11.24 4.00
N ILE A 133 -6.56 -10.66 3.86
CA ILE A 133 -7.10 -9.70 4.83
C ILE A 133 -8.38 -10.22 5.49
N LEU A 134 -9.33 -10.70 4.69
CA LEU A 134 -10.69 -10.99 5.16
C LEU A 134 -10.94 -12.47 5.51
N SER A 135 -10.18 -13.40 4.94
CA SER A 135 -10.42 -14.83 5.12
C SER A 135 -10.31 -15.28 6.58
N PRO A 136 -11.02 -16.36 6.97
CA PRO A 136 -10.81 -17.01 8.26
C PRO A 136 -9.35 -17.39 8.47
N GLU A 137 -8.66 -17.88 7.44
CA GLU A 137 -7.25 -18.31 7.49
C GLU A 137 -6.32 -17.14 7.78
N ALA A 138 -6.53 -16.00 7.13
CA ALA A 138 -5.77 -14.77 7.36
C ALA A 138 -6.05 -14.13 8.74
N ASN A 139 -7.05 -14.60 9.49
CA ASN A 139 -7.36 -14.04 10.80
C ASN A 139 -7.12 -15.02 11.94
N LEU A 140 -7.41 -16.31 11.73
CA LEU A 140 -7.37 -17.38 12.72
C LEU A 140 -6.19 -18.35 12.49
N GLY A 141 -5.52 -18.27 11.34
CA GLY A 141 -4.48 -19.19 10.92
C GLY A 141 -5.01 -20.50 10.33
N PHE A 142 -4.13 -21.26 9.69
CA PHE A 142 -4.47 -22.55 9.05
C PHE A 142 -4.58 -23.71 10.04
N GLU A 143 -4.03 -23.58 11.24
CA GLU A 143 -4.08 -24.63 12.27
C GLU A 143 -5.32 -24.48 13.16
N ALA A 144 -6.13 -25.55 13.28
CA ALA A 144 -7.40 -25.55 14.01
C ALA A 144 -7.31 -25.17 15.51
N ASN A 145 -6.10 -25.19 16.10
CA ASN A 145 -5.87 -24.89 17.52
C ASN A 145 -4.71 -23.90 17.73
N LEU A 146 -4.46 -23.03 16.75
CA LEU A 146 -3.44 -22.00 16.88
C LEU A 146 -3.76 -21.11 18.09
N SER A 147 -2.79 -20.91 18.99
CA SER A 147 -3.02 -20.06 20.15
C SER A 147 -3.32 -18.62 19.70
N LYS A 148 -4.17 -17.89 20.44
CA LYS A 148 -4.56 -16.51 20.09
C LYS A 148 -3.37 -15.57 19.80
N GLY A 149 -2.22 -15.80 20.46
CA GLY A 149 -1.00 -15.02 20.25
C GLY A 149 -0.24 -15.33 18.97
N LYS A 150 -0.53 -16.46 18.32
CA LYS A 150 0.04 -16.87 17.04
C LYS A 150 -0.87 -16.60 15.85
N GLN A 151 -2.15 -16.28 16.11
CA GLN A 151 -3.12 -15.94 15.06
C GLN A 151 -2.67 -14.70 14.27
N PRO A 152 -2.83 -14.67 12.94
CA PRO A 152 -2.33 -13.55 12.13
C PRO A 152 -3.06 -12.23 12.39
N HIS A 153 -4.38 -12.25 12.65
CA HIS A 153 -5.22 -11.06 12.88
C HIS A 153 -5.14 -10.00 11.77
N MET A 154 -5.11 -10.40 10.50
CA MET A 154 -4.87 -9.48 9.38
C MET A 154 -5.91 -8.37 9.26
N LEU A 155 -7.19 -8.62 9.57
CA LEU A 155 -8.21 -7.57 9.58
C LEU A 155 -7.96 -6.51 10.66
N SER A 156 -7.57 -6.93 11.88
CA SER A 156 -7.21 -6.01 12.97
C SER A 156 -6.02 -5.14 12.58
N ARG A 157 -5.02 -5.77 11.96
CA ARG A 157 -3.84 -5.11 11.43
C ARG A 157 -4.17 -4.11 10.33
N PHE A 158 -5.13 -4.43 9.45
CA PHE A 158 -5.58 -3.59 8.34
C PHE A 158 -6.28 -2.32 8.83
N LEU A 159 -6.86 -2.35 10.02
CA LEU A 159 -7.48 -1.21 10.69
C LEU A 159 -6.51 -0.46 11.63
N ASN A 160 -5.28 -0.94 11.80
CA ASN A 160 -4.29 -0.31 12.67
C ASN A 160 -3.46 0.75 11.91
N GLY A 161 -2.43 1.29 12.56
CA GLY A 161 -1.51 2.25 11.94
C GLY A 161 -2.20 3.56 11.58
N VAL A 162 -3.16 4.03 12.39
CA VAL A 162 -3.96 5.24 12.07
C VAL A 162 -4.64 5.08 10.69
N LEU A 163 -5.15 3.88 10.41
CA LEU A 163 -5.87 3.54 9.18
C LEU A 163 -5.06 3.67 7.88
N HIS A 164 -3.72 3.75 7.94
CA HIS A 164 -2.89 3.83 6.73
C HIS A 164 -3.10 2.67 5.74
N PRO A 165 -3.26 1.39 6.16
CA PRO A 165 -3.61 0.34 5.22
C PRO A 165 -4.89 0.66 4.44
N LEU A 166 -5.93 1.08 5.17
CA LEU A 166 -7.22 1.46 4.59
C LEU A 166 -7.13 2.70 3.68
N ILE A 167 -6.31 3.69 4.04
CA ILE A 167 -6.06 4.88 3.21
C ILE A 167 -5.45 4.45 1.86
N HIS A 168 -4.38 3.66 1.88
CA HIS A 168 -3.72 3.18 0.67
C HIS A 168 -4.65 2.30 -0.18
N THR A 169 -5.31 1.32 0.42
CA THR A 169 -6.27 0.46 -0.30
C THR A 169 -7.47 1.25 -0.83
N GLY A 170 -7.94 2.27 -0.11
CA GLY A 170 -9.00 3.18 -0.54
C GLY A 170 -8.64 3.94 -1.81
N TYR A 171 -7.45 4.57 -1.84
CA TYR A 171 -6.91 5.20 -3.06
C TYR A 171 -6.76 4.17 -4.20
N GLY A 172 -6.29 2.97 -3.89
CA GLY A 172 -6.18 1.88 -4.86
C GLY A 172 -7.53 1.50 -5.50
N ALA A 173 -8.58 1.41 -4.68
CA ALA A 173 -9.93 1.08 -5.14
C ALA A 173 -10.58 2.23 -5.93
N GLU A 174 -10.42 3.47 -5.46
CA GLU A 174 -11.00 4.66 -6.09
C GLU A 174 -10.39 4.92 -7.47
N PHE A 175 -9.06 4.90 -7.57
CA PHE A 175 -8.32 5.27 -8.78
C PHE A 175 -7.89 4.07 -9.63
N THR A 176 -8.27 2.84 -9.25
CA THR A 176 -7.85 1.60 -9.92
C THR A 176 -6.32 1.51 -10.02
N LEU A 177 -5.65 1.67 -8.88
CA LEU A 177 -4.19 1.64 -8.75
C LEU A 177 -3.76 0.40 -7.93
N PRO A 178 -3.41 -0.73 -8.57
CA PRO A 178 -3.01 -1.94 -7.86
C PRO A 178 -1.81 -1.75 -6.93
N GLY A 179 -0.88 -0.85 -7.27
CA GLY A 179 0.27 -0.52 -6.43
C GLY A 179 -0.12 0.10 -5.09
N MET A 180 -1.18 0.91 -5.06
CA MET A 180 -1.72 1.46 -3.81
C MET A 180 -2.37 0.39 -2.95
N VAL A 181 -3.02 -0.61 -3.55
CA VAL A 181 -3.54 -1.76 -2.80
C VAL A 181 -2.40 -2.57 -2.19
N VAL A 182 -1.37 -2.88 -2.98
CA VAL A 182 -0.17 -3.58 -2.50
C VAL A 182 0.46 -2.80 -1.34
N GLU A 183 0.55 -1.47 -1.42
CA GLU A 183 1.03 -0.65 -0.31
C GLU A 183 0.18 -0.73 0.95
N GLY A 184 -1.15 -0.75 0.82
CA GLY A 184 -2.04 -0.98 1.96
C GLY A 184 -1.86 -2.38 2.57
N GLU A 185 -1.71 -3.39 1.72
CA GLU A 185 -1.43 -4.76 2.14
C GLU A 185 -0.06 -4.90 2.82
N MET A 186 0.93 -4.07 2.48
CA MET A 186 2.24 -4.07 3.14
C MET A 186 2.23 -3.45 4.55
N VAL A 187 1.47 -2.37 4.78
CA VAL A 187 1.36 -1.78 6.13
C VAL A 187 0.75 -2.77 7.13
N THR A 188 -0.10 -3.67 6.63
CA THR A 188 -0.89 -4.60 7.44
C THR A 188 -0.01 -5.58 8.23
N PRO A 189 0.87 -6.40 7.60
CA PRO A 189 1.86 -7.22 8.29
C PRO A 189 2.67 -6.45 9.33
N GLU A 190 3.07 -5.20 9.08
CA GLU A 190 4.03 -4.48 9.93
C GLU A 190 3.46 -3.90 11.23
N SER A 191 2.14 -3.72 11.29
CA SER A 191 1.46 -3.27 12.51
C SER A 191 1.62 -4.31 13.64
N LYS A 192 1.31 -3.95 14.89
CA LYS A 192 1.08 -4.98 15.92
C LYS A 192 -0.41 -5.26 15.93
N ALA A 193 -0.84 -6.51 16.10
CA ALA A 193 -2.27 -6.85 16.22
C ALA A 193 -2.96 -6.29 17.50
N ARG A 194 -2.32 -5.33 18.19
CA ARG A 194 -2.85 -4.68 19.39
C ARG A 194 -3.45 -3.34 18.99
N PHE A 195 -4.75 -3.18 19.24
CA PHE A 195 -5.36 -1.86 19.33
C PHE A 195 -4.68 -1.13 20.49
N LEU A 196 -3.98 -0.03 20.18
CA LEU A 196 -3.68 0.98 21.19
C LEU A 196 -4.95 1.83 21.30
N ILE A 197 -5.86 1.39 22.18
CA ILE A 197 -6.83 2.27 22.84
C ILE A 197 -6.35 2.49 24.26
#